data_AF-A0A7J6KMF6-F1
#
_entry.id   AF-A0A7J6KMF6-F1
#
_cell.length_a   1.000
_cell.length_b   1.000
_cell.length_c   1.000
_cell.angle_alpha   90.00
_cell.angle_beta   90.00
_cell.angle_gamma   90.00
#
_symmetry.space_group_name_H-M   'P 1'
#
loop_
_entity.id
_entity.type
_entity.pdbx_description
1 polymer ?
#
loop_
_entity_poly.entity_id
_entity_poly.type
_entity_poly.pdbx_seq_one_letter_code
_entity_poly.pdbx_strand_id
1 'polypeptide(L)'
;FPHTILCLTNGEADLHNGKHLEDLDGDEVVITAIDTETHLMPDNFDYEQVSKLGYKPSLMLKRGCRVMATINHPQLHYVNGLQGTVSGISLVEGQTPKVYVTFDGEDRTKEVKREKYLLTQSNGEVVFAREQIPLMLAAAITVHKSVGLTLSGVWAQLPFKGCPKSRNDDIAAYWKQQWLRGCMYTLLSRVGSQEHIKVHPLRRGDVMPIFWMDSQATAFDTHCQSRNILRTFIASSPSVHVADPGLTSEILRRISDMPAQLKAAATELTTGLSKEFQANANLSLLFSHYSTLHAQRIQMGQRSVHVVAHTMSRPDVRASVEQLPTDLQWSFYEQLDQRLNVERGVVDDSDIMTLAQNMRAPQDFSSTQQYNPPETDEPAFEF
;
A
#
# COMPACT_ATOMS: atom_id res chain seq x y z
N PHE A 1 1.80 27.10 -4.05
CA PHE A 1 2.62 26.00 -3.50
C PHE A 1 3.02 25.04 -4.63
N PRO A 2 4.18 24.34 -4.54
CA PRO A 2 4.53 23.24 -5.44
C PRO A 2 3.45 22.17 -5.40
N HIS A 3 2.98 21.71 -6.56
CA HIS A 3 1.83 20.82 -6.62
C HIS A 3 1.88 19.92 -7.85
N THR A 4 1.13 18.83 -7.75
CA THR A 4 0.77 17.97 -8.88
C THR A 4 -0.70 18.17 -9.20
N ILE A 5 -1.03 18.33 -10.48
CA ILE A 5 -2.41 18.43 -10.92
C ILE A 5 -3.03 17.02 -10.91
N LEU A 6 -4.17 16.86 -10.23
CA LEU A 6 -4.90 15.60 -10.23
C LEU A 6 -6.16 15.73 -11.09
N CYS A 7 -6.25 14.85 -12.08
CA CYS A 7 -7.36 14.74 -13.03
C CYS A 7 -8.13 13.42 -12.84
N LEU A 8 -9.34 13.32 -13.38
CA LEU A 8 -10.12 12.08 -13.31
C LEU A 8 -9.76 11.12 -14.44
N THR A 9 -9.37 11.65 -15.60
CA THR A 9 -9.10 10.84 -16.81
C THR A 9 -7.69 11.06 -17.36
N ASN A 10 -7.18 10.08 -18.12
CA ASN A 10 -5.88 10.21 -18.79
C ASN A 10 -5.88 11.38 -19.78
N GLY A 11 -6.95 11.57 -20.55
CA GLY A 11 -7.03 12.65 -21.54
C GLY A 11 -6.92 14.05 -20.92
N GLU A 12 -7.52 14.26 -19.74
CA GLU A 12 -7.34 15.51 -18.99
C GLU A 12 -5.90 15.67 -18.48
N ALA A 13 -5.29 14.60 -17.97
CA ALA A 13 -3.89 14.64 -17.53
C ALA A 13 -2.95 14.94 -18.72
N ASP A 14 -3.16 14.32 -19.86
CA ASP A 14 -2.37 14.53 -21.08
C ASP A 14 -2.53 15.97 -21.59
N LEU A 15 -3.74 16.53 -21.56
CA LEU A 15 -3.98 17.94 -21.91
C LEU A 15 -3.22 18.90 -20.99
N HIS A 16 -3.24 18.67 -19.68
CA HIS A 16 -2.52 19.52 -18.72
C HIS A 16 -1.00 19.34 -18.81
N ASN A 17 -0.52 18.14 -19.09
CA ASN A 17 0.90 17.89 -19.34
C ASN A 17 1.38 18.56 -20.63
N GLY A 18 0.57 18.56 -21.70
CA GLY A 18 0.87 19.28 -22.94
C GLY A 18 1.00 20.79 -22.70
N LYS A 19 0.03 21.40 -22.02
CA LYS A 19 0.11 22.82 -21.61
C LYS A 19 1.33 23.13 -20.76
N HIS A 20 1.66 22.26 -19.82
CA HIS A 20 2.86 22.42 -19.00
C HIS A 20 4.14 22.40 -19.84
N LEU A 21 4.21 21.57 -20.89
CA LEU A 21 5.34 21.60 -21.83
C LEU A 21 5.35 22.87 -22.68
N GLU A 22 4.20 23.33 -23.16
CA GLU A 22 4.08 24.57 -23.93
C GLU A 22 4.56 25.78 -23.11
N ASP A 23 4.21 25.83 -21.82
CA ASP A 23 4.57 26.91 -20.89
C ASP A 23 6.06 26.92 -20.50
N LEU A 24 6.81 25.85 -20.80
CA LEU A 24 8.24 25.77 -20.51
C LEU A 24 9.10 26.30 -21.66
N ASP A 25 10.07 27.13 -21.32
CA ASP A 25 11.12 27.58 -22.23
C ASP A 25 12.01 26.41 -22.68
N GLY A 26 12.62 26.57 -23.86
CA GLY A 26 13.59 25.63 -24.41
C GLY A 26 13.01 24.63 -25.39
N ASP A 27 13.91 23.87 -26.01
CA ASP A 27 13.58 22.97 -27.11
C ASP A 27 12.88 21.71 -26.61
N GLU A 28 11.79 21.37 -27.29
CA GLU A 28 11.09 20.10 -27.09
C GLU A 28 11.88 18.96 -27.71
N VAL A 29 12.01 17.89 -26.95
CA VAL A 29 12.65 16.65 -27.38
C VAL A 29 11.64 15.53 -27.38
N VAL A 30 11.55 14.81 -28.50
CA VAL A 30 10.70 13.62 -28.64
C VAL A 30 11.57 12.38 -28.71
N ILE A 31 11.41 11.47 -27.75
CA ILE A 31 12.09 10.18 -27.73
C ILE A 31 11.11 9.10 -28.15
N THR A 32 11.26 8.57 -29.37
CA THR A 32 10.44 7.46 -29.89
C THR A 32 10.90 6.14 -29.29
N ALA A 33 9.96 5.26 -28.96
CA ALA A 33 10.22 3.90 -28.51
C ALA A 33 10.87 3.06 -29.62
N ILE A 34 11.63 2.04 -29.24
CA ILE A 34 12.12 1.03 -30.18
C ILE A 34 11.30 -0.23 -29.95
N ASP A 35 10.49 -0.58 -30.93
CA ASP A 35 9.62 -1.76 -30.88
C ASP A 35 10.27 -2.90 -31.67
N THR A 36 10.24 -4.10 -31.09
CA THR A 36 10.71 -5.33 -31.72
C THR A 36 9.55 -6.31 -31.81
N GLU A 37 9.10 -6.53 -33.03
CA GLU A 37 8.05 -7.49 -33.36
C GLU A 37 8.68 -8.88 -33.53
N THR A 38 7.98 -9.93 -33.10
CA THR A 38 8.40 -11.31 -33.32
C THR A 38 7.41 -12.04 -34.22
N HIS A 39 7.83 -13.17 -34.80
CA HIS A 39 6.97 -14.01 -35.62
C HIS A 39 5.75 -14.59 -34.88
N LEU A 40 5.73 -14.48 -33.54
CA LEU A 40 4.64 -14.93 -32.68
C LEU A 40 3.59 -13.82 -32.46
N MET A 41 3.82 -12.62 -32.97
CA MET A 41 2.91 -11.49 -32.82
C MET A 41 1.60 -11.74 -33.59
N PRO A 42 0.43 -11.58 -32.95
CA PRO A 42 -0.85 -11.75 -33.63
C PRO A 42 -1.10 -10.60 -34.63
N ASP A 43 -1.79 -10.90 -35.74
CA ASP A 43 -2.10 -9.93 -36.80
C ASP A 43 -2.90 -8.71 -36.30
N ASN A 44 -3.70 -8.89 -35.25
CA ASN A 44 -4.54 -7.85 -34.63
C ASN A 44 -3.93 -7.29 -33.33
N PHE A 45 -2.59 -7.23 -33.24
CA PHE A 45 -1.89 -6.73 -32.06
C PHE A 45 -2.27 -5.28 -31.72
N ASP A 46 -2.71 -5.08 -30.47
CA ASP A 46 -3.11 -3.77 -29.96
C ASP A 46 -1.95 -3.08 -29.23
N TYR A 47 -1.21 -2.25 -29.97
CA TYR A 47 -0.11 -1.44 -29.44
C TYR A 47 -0.53 -0.47 -28.31
N GLU A 48 -1.82 -0.12 -28.22
CA GLU A 48 -2.32 0.75 -27.16
C GLU A 48 -2.28 0.05 -25.80
N GLN A 49 -2.49 -1.27 -25.76
CA GLN A 49 -2.42 -2.06 -24.52
C GLN A 49 -1.02 -2.01 -23.90
N VAL A 50 0.03 -2.13 -24.71
CA VAL A 50 1.42 -1.96 -24.23
C VAL A 50 1.61 -0.56 -23.66
N SER A 51 1.05 0.44 -24.33
CA SER A 51 1.16 1.85 -23.94
C SER A 51 0.43 2.19 -22.62
N LYS A 52 -0.45 1.31 -22.12
CA LYS A 52 -1.12 1.41 -20.82
C LYS A 52 -0.22 0.94 -19.66
N LEU A 53 0.84 0.19 -19.95
CA LEU A 53 1.78 -0.36 -18.97
C LEU A 53 2.90 0.62 -18.57
N GLY A 54 2.87 1.85 -19.08
CA GLY A 54 3.82 2.91 -18.72
C GLY A 54 4.89 3.22 -19.77
N TYR A 55 5.02 2.40 -20.81
CA TYR A 55 5.96 2.63 -21.93
C TYR A 55 5.24 3.20 -23.15
N LYS A 56 5.19 4.53 -23.23
CA LYS A 56 4.55 5.24 -24.34
C LYS A 56 5.39 5.11 -25.63
N PRO A 57 4.74 5.07 -26.81
CA PRO A 57 5.44 4.99 -28.09
C PRO A 57 6.29 6.24 -28.37
N SER A 58 5.91 7.37 -27.79
CA SER A 58 6.70 8.60 -27.78
C SER A 58 6.72 9.20 -26.38
N LEU A 59 7.86 9.75 -25.99
CA LEU A 59 8.06 10.50 -24.76
C LEU A 59 8.54 11.91 -25.11
N MET A 60 7.65 12.89 -24.91
CA MET A 60 7.93 14.31 -25.14
C MET A 60 8.45 14.94 -23.85
N LEU A 61 9.59 15.62 -23.91
CA LEU A 61 10.25 16.22 -22.75
C LEU A 61 10.81 17.59 -23.09
N LYS A 62 10.89 18.45 -22.08
CA LYS A 62 11.69 19.67 -22.07
C LYS A 62 12.51 19.71 -20.79
N ARG A 63 13.62 20.45 -20.80
CA ARG A 63 14.32 20.75 -19.54
C ARG A 63 13.36 21.51 -18.62
N GLY A 64 13.31 21.12 -17.35
CA GLY A 64 12.41 21.69 -16.35
C GLY A 64 11.03 21.04 -16.28
N CYS A 65 10.68 20.11 -17.18
CA CYS A 65 9.39 19.45 -17.08
C CYS A 65 9.31 18.46 -15.92
N ARG A 66 8.10 18.32 -15.36
CA ARG A 66 7.79 17.35 -14.31
C ARG A 66 7.57 15.97 -14.92
N VAL A 67 8.24 14.98 -14.36
CA VAL A 67 8.17 13.58 -14.76
C VAL A 67 7.95 12.66 -13.57
N MET A 68 7.53 11.43 -13.85
CA MET A 68 7.37 10.36 -12.89
C MET A 68 7.94 9.06 -13.44
N ALA A 69 8.67 8.33 -12.61
CA ALA A 69 9.17 6.99 -12.94
C ALA A 69 8.00 6.01 -13.10
N THR A 70 8.05 5.18 -14.13
CA THR A 70 7.00 4.19 -14.43
C THR A 70 7.37 2.76 -14.02
N ILE A 71 8.59 2.56 -13.50
CA ILE A 71 9.10 1.27 -13.04
C ILE A 71 9.80 1.38 -11.69
N ASN A 72 10.01 0.22 -11.07
CA ASN A 72 10.94 0.07 -9.97
C ASN A 72 12.33 -0.26 -10.51
N HIS A 73 13.33 0.57 -10.19
CA HIS A 73 14.73 0.31 -10.50
C HIS A 73 15.56 0.36 -9.21
N PRO A 74 15.71 -0.77 -8.49
CA PRO A 74 16.34 -0.81 -7.18
C PRO A 74 17.79 -0.30 -7.17
N GLN A 75 18.58 -0.58 -8.21
CA GLN A 75 19.98 -0.19 -8.30
C GLN A 75 20.18 1.32 -8.47
N LEU A 76 19.22 1.99 -9.13
CA LEU A 76 19.21 3.45 -9.29
C LEU A 76 18.30 4.12 -8.25
N HIS A 77 17.75 3.34 -7.31
CA HIS A 77 16.93 3.83 -6.20
C HIS A 77 15.77 4.74 -6.61
N TYR A 78 15.08 4.44 -7.71
CA TYR A 78 13.79 5.05 -8.00
C TYR A 78 12.70 3.98 -8.14
N VAL A 79 11.49 4.33 -7.72
CA VAL A 79 10.33 3.43 -7.68
C VAL A 79 9.22 3.99 -8.57
N ASN A 80 8.32 3.13 -9.02
CA ASN A 80 7.17 3.53 -9.80
C ASN A 80 6.35 4.55 -8.99
N GLY A 81 6.06 5.70 -9.60
CA GLY A 81 5.38 6.81 -8.93
C GLY A 81 6.31 7.89 -8.37
N LEU A 82 7.62 7.66 -8.28
CA LEU A 82 8.56 8.68 -7.81
C LEU A 82 8.62 9.84 -8.83
N GLN A 83 8.32 11.04 -8.35
CA GLN A 83 8.27 12.25 -9.18
C GLN A 83 9.60 12.99 -9.17
N GLY A 84 9.86 13.75 -10.23
CA GLY A 84 11.08 14.53 -10.38
C GLY A 84 11.00 15.56 -11.48
N THR A 85 12.09 16.30 -11.65
CA THR A 85 12.23 17.34 -12.66
C THR A 85 13.39 17.00 -13.59
N VAL A 86 13.15 17.10 -14.90
CA VAL A 86 14.20 16.90 -15.91
C VAL A 86 15.21 18.04 -15.83
N SER A 87 16.46 17.72 -15.51
CA SER A 87 17.56 18.71 -15.44
C SER A 87 18.36 18.79 -16.73
N GLY A 88 18.32 17.74 -17.58
CA GLY A 88 19.00 17.72 -18.87
C GLY A 88 18.57 16.55 -19.75
N ILE A 89 18.80 16.68 -21.06
CA ILE A 89 18.48 15.66 -22.06
C ILE A 89 19.66 15.61 -23.04
N SER A 90 20.17 14.40 -23.34
CA SER A 90 21.26 14.19 -24.29
C SER A 90 20.81 13.27 -25.42
N LEU A 91 20.81 13.81 -26.63
CA LEU A 91 20.50 13.12 -27.88
C LEU A 91 21.71 13.23 -28.83
N VAL A 92 22.72 12.41 -28.60
CA VAL A 92 23.87 12.31 -29.51
C VAL A 92 23.56 11.26 -30.57
N GLU A 93 23.73 11.62 -31.85
CA GLU A 93 23.53 10.69 -32.97
C GLU A 93 24.40 9.43 -32.78
N GLY A 94 23.80 8.25 -32.99
CA GLY A 94 24.46 6.96 -32.77
C GLY A 94 24.60 6.53 -31.30
N GLN A 95 24.12 7.31 -30.34
CA GLN A 95 24.08 6.94 -28.92
C GLN A 95 22.64 6.75 -28.41
N THR A 96 22.50 5.99 -27.32
CA THR A 96 21.22 5.86 -26.64
C THR A 96 20.83 7.18 -25.97
N PRO A 97 19.57 7.63 -26.11
CA PRO A 97 19.08 8.81 -25.40
C PRO A 97 19.29 8.69 -23.90
N LYS A 98 19.72 9.79 -23.27
CA LYS A 98 19.90 9.89 -21.82
C LYS A 98 19.08 11.05 -21.29
N VAL A 99 18.29 10.79 -20.25
CA VAL A 99 17.51 11.82 -19.55
C VAL A 99 18.06 11.95 -18.14
N TYR A 100 18.39 13.18 -17.74
CA TYR A 100 18.88 13.49 -16.41
C TYR A 100 17.71 14.03 -15.57
N VAL A 101 17.40 13.36 -14.47
CA VAL A 101 16.25 13.70 -13.60
C VAL A 101 16.75 13.90 -12.18
N THR A 102 16.30 14.98 -11.55
CA THR A 102 16.42 15.15 -10.09
C THR A 102 15.09 14.78 -9.48
N PHE A 103 15.04 13.64 -8.79
CA PHE A 103 13.82 13.17 -8.14
C PHE A 103 13.55 13.95 -6.85
N ASP A 104 12.29 14.07 -6.49
CA ASP A 104 11.88 14.82 -5.31
C ASP A 104 12.43 14.18 -4.03
N GLY A 105 12.95 15.01 -3.13
CA GLY A 105 13.60 14.55 -1.91
C GLY A 105 15.01 13.98 -2.11
N GLU A 106 15.55 14.03 -3.33
CA GLU A 106 16.93 13.64 -3.62
C GLU A 106 17.80 14.83 -4.07
N ASP A 107 19.02 14.90 -3.54
CA ASP A 107 19.98 15.95 -3.91
C ASP A 107 20.73 15.66 -5.21
N ARG A 108 20.71 14.41 -5.67
CA ARG A 108 21.52 13.95 -6.81
C ARG A 108 20.65 13.76 -8.05
N THR A 109 21.11 14.33 -9.15
CA THR A 109 20.58 14.02 -10.48
C THR A 109 20.96 12.58 -10.89
N LYS A 110 19.99 11.85 -11.43
CA LYS A 110 20.16 10.48 -11.95
C LYS A 110 20.08 10.46 -13.47
N GLU A 111 20.91 9.64 -14.09
CA GLU A 111 20.82 9.31 -15.52
C GLU A 111 19.81 8.17 -15.70
N VAL A 112 18.70 8.47 -16.38
CA VAL A 112 17.65 7.52 -16.74
C VAL A 112 17.82 7.12 -18.21
N LYS A 113 17.94 5.81 -18.44
CA LYS A 113 18.17 5.19 -19.75
C LYS A 113 16.94 4.43 -20.22
N ARG A 114 17.01 3.91 -21.45
CA ARG A 114 15.96 3.03 -21.97
C ARG A 114 15.93 1.74 -21.17
N GLU A 115 14.72 1.30 -20.87
CA GLU A 115 14.42 0.02 -20.27
C GLU A 115 13.56 -0.80 -21.23
N LYS A 116 13.74 -2.12 -21.17
CA LYS A 116 13.06 -3.06 -22.07
C LYS A 116 11.87 -3.68 -21.39
N TYR A 117 10.70 -3.51 -21.99
CA TYR A 117 9.48 -4.25 -21.65
C TYR A 117 9.32 -5.43 -22.62
N LEU A 118 9.10 -6.63 -22.08
CA LEU A 118 8.85 -7.84 -22.84
C LEU A 118 7.41 -8.31 -22.60
N LEU A 119 6.66 -8.50 -23.67
CA LEU A 119 5.39 -9.20 -23.64
C LEU A 119 5.64 -10.67 -23.99
N THR A 120 5.32 -11.56 -23.05
CA THR A 120 5.56 -13.00 -23.20
C THR A 120 4.27 -13.81 -23.17
N GLN A 121 4.23 -14.92 -23.89
CA GLN A 121 3.21 -15.95 -23.72
C GLN A 121 3.42 -16.72 -22.40
N SER A 122 2.44 -17.56 -22.05
CA SER A 122 2.48 -18.40 -20.84
C SER A 122 3.65 -19.40 -20.84
N ASN A 123 4.14 -19.79 -22.01
CA ASN A 123 5.32 -20.65 -22.19
C ASN A 123 6.66 -19.88 -22.08
N GLY A 124 6.63 -18.57 -21.89
CA GLY A 124 7.82 -17.70 -21.78
C GLY A 124 8.33 -17.14 -23.11
N GLU A 125 7.73 -17.47 -24.24
CA GLU A 125 8.15 -16.94 -25.55
C GLU A 125 7.80 -15.46 -25.70
N VAL A 126 8.73 -14.66 -26.22
CA VAL A 126 8.54 -13.22 -26.42
C VAL A 126 7.73 -12.97 -27.69
N VAL A 127 6.59 -12.31 -27.52
CA VAL A 127 5.67 -11.92 -28.59
C VAL A 127 5.99 -10.53 -29.12
N PHE A 128 6.44 -9.66 -28.23
CA PHE A 128 6.71 -8.26 -28.53
C PHE A 128 7.65 -7.68 -27.48
N ALA A 129 8.51 -6.74 -27.89
CA ALA A 129 9.33 -5.96 -26.96
C ALA A 129 9.27 -4.48 -27.28
N ARG A 130 9.27 -3.64 -26.24
CA ARG A 130 9.38 -2.17 -26.36
C ARG A 130 10.51 -1.66 -25.49
N GLU A 131 11.40 -0.87 -26.07
CA GLU A 131 12.47 -0.18 -25.35
C GLU A 131 12.23 1.33 -25.32
N GLN A 132 12.09 1.90 -24.12
CA GLN A 132 11.79 3.32 -23.94
C GLN A 132 12.31 3.80 -22.58
N ILE A 133 12.56 5.11 -22.44
CA ILE A 133 12.87 5.72 -21.14
C ILE A 133 11.65 5.52 -20.20
N PRO A 134 11.81 4.94 -19.00
CA PRO A 134 10.71 4.60 -18.09
C PRO A 134 10.21 5.82 -17.31
N LEU A 135 9.86 6.87 -18.03
CA LEU A 135 9.33 8.12 -17.51
C LEU A 135 8.03 8.46 -18.22
N MET A 136 7.14 9.16 -17.52
CA MET A 136 6.01 9.86 -18.13
C MET A 136 5.93 11.28 -17.57
N LEU A 137 5.32 12.21 -18.33
CA LEU A 137 5.01 13.54 -17.82
C LEU A 137 4.09 13.45 -16.60
N ALA A 138 4.35 14.29 -15.61
CA ALA A 138 3.69 14.21 -14.32
C ALA A 138 3.45 15.58 -13.68
N ALA A 139 3.36 16.64 -14.49
CA ALA A 139 2.76 17.89 -14.02
C ALA A 139 1.28 17.66 -13.70
N ALA A 140 0.62 16.80 -14.48
CA ALA A 140 -0.69 16.24 -14.19
C ALA A 140 -0.67 14.71 -14.25
N ILE A 141 -1.37 14.08 -13.30
CA ILE A 141 -1.61 12.63 -13.29
C ILE A 141 -3.08 12.36 -12.94
N THR A 142 -3.55 11.14 -13.18
CA THR A 142 -4.88 10.74 -12.73
C THR A 142 -4.89 10.47 -11.22
N VAL A 143 -6.04 10.65 -10.58
CA VAL A 143 -6.21 10.28 -9.17
C VAL A 143 -5.84 8.80 -8.94
N HIS A 144 -6.21 7.89 -9.85
CA HIS A 144 -5.84 6.47 -9.75
C HIS A 144 -4.32 6.24 -9.78
N LYS A 145 -3.55 7.03 -10.53
CA LYS A 145 -2.08 6.97 -10.53
C LYS A 145 -1.45 7.59 -9.29
N SER A 146 -2.21 8.35 -8.51
CA SER A 146 -1.74 8.93 -7.24
C SER A 146 -1.88 7.98 -6.05
N VAL A 147 -2.56 6.83 -6.21
CA VAL A 147 -2.77 5.87 -5.13
C VAL A 147 -1.41 5.41 -4.57
N GLY A 148 -1.24 5.55 -3.25
CA GLY A 148 0.01 5.22 -2.55
C GLY A 148 1.06 6.33 -2.55
N LEU A 149 0.89 7.39 -3.35
CA LEU A 149 1.82 8.53 -3.34
C LEU A 149 1.56 9.46 -2.15
N THR A 150 2.64 10.10 -1.69
CA THR A 150 2.60 11.28 -0.82
C THR A 150 3.07 12.47 -1.65
N LEU A 151 2.19 13.45 -1.86
CA LEU A 151 2.44 14.60 -2.73
C LEU A 151 2.68 15.86 -1.88
N SER A 152 3.61 16.71 -2.30
CA SER A 152 3.88 17.99 -1.62
C SER A 152 2.68 18.93 -1.66
N GLY A 153 1.86 18.83 -2.71
CA GLY A 153 0.59 19.54 -2.85
C GLY A 153 -0.20 19.05 -4.04
N VAL A 154 -1.50 19.31 -4.01
CA VAL A 154 -2.44 18.88 -5.06
C VAL A 154 -3.24 20.06 -5.57
N TRP A 155 -3.36 20.13 -6.89
CA TRP A 155 -4.38 20.94 -7.55
C TRP A 155 -5.36 20.02 -8.29
N ALA A 156 -6.54 19.81 -7.71
CA ALA A 156 -7.59 19.03 -8.35
C ALA A 156 -8.30 19.86 -9.43
N GLN A 157 -8.37 19.31 -10.64
CA GLN A 157 -9.15 19.84 -11.74
C GLN A 157 -10.33 18.90 -11.98
N LEU A 158 -11.52 19.33 -11.57
CA LEU A 158 -12.75 18.57 -11.74
C LEU A 158 -13.60 19.16 -12.89
N PRO A 159 -14.36 18.34 -13.65
CA PRO A 159 -15.06 18.78 -14.86
C PRO A 159 -16.33 19.63 -14.59
N PHE A 160 -16.51 20.17 -13.38
CA PHE A 160 -17.76 20.83 -12.94
C PHE A 160 -17.66 22.35 -12.83
N LYS A 161 -16.69 22.96 -13.53
CA LYS A 161 -16.41 24.39 -13.40
C LYS A 161 -17.59 25.21 -13.89
N GLY A 162 -18.14 26.03 -12.99
CA GLY A 162 -19.30 26.87 -13.28
C GLY A 162 -20.63 26.12 -13.35
N CYS A 163 -20.71 24.85 -12.92
CA CYS A 163 -21.98 24.11 -12.92
C CYS A 163 -22.98 24.66 -11.88
N PRO A 164 -24.20 25.04 -12.29
CA PRO A 164 -25.21 25.58 -11.37
C PRO A 164 -25.80 24.49 -10.46
N LYS A 165 -26.48 24.90 -9.38
CA LYS A 165 -27.13 23.99 -8.41
C LYS A 165 -28.16 23.04 -9.05
N SER A 166 -28.82 23.47 -10.13
CA SER A 166 -29.76 22.65 -10.88
C SER A 166 -29.15 21.37 -11.48
N ARG A 167 -27.83 21.29 -11.60
CA ARG A 167 -27.09 20.12 -12.12
C ARG A 167 -26.60 19.18 -11.01
N ASN A 168 -26.98 19.39 -9.75
CA ASN A 168 -26.50 18.57 -8.63
C ASN A 168 -26.80 17.08 -8.82
N ASP A 169 -27.97 16.73 -9.36
CA ASP A 169 -28.35 15.34 -9.60
C ASP A 169 -27.45 14.68 -10.66
N ASP A 170 -27.10 15.40 -11.71
CA ASP A 170 -26.16 14.93 -12.74
C ASP A 170 -24.75 14.74 -12.18
N ILE A 171 -24.29 15.68 -11.33
CA ILE A 171 -22.99 15.59 -10.65
C ILE A 171 -23.00 14.35 -9.74
N ALA A 172 -24.04 14.17 -8.95
CA ALA A 172 -24.19 13.00 -8.09
C ALA A 172 -24.22 11.69 -8.90
N ALA A 173 -24.94 11.66 -10.02
CA ALA A 173 -24.99 10.51 -10.92
C ALA A 173 -23.61 10.19 -11.52
N TYR A 174 -22.82 11.21 -11.87
CA TYR A 174 -21.45 11.04 -12.34
C TYR A 174 -20.56 10.40 -11.26
N TRP A 175 -20.55 10.94 -10.04
CA TRP A 175 -19.72 10.42 -8.95
C TRP A 175 -20.14 9.05 -8.42
N LYS A 176 -21.38 8.61 -8.70
CA LYS A 176 -21.87 7.25 -8.38
C LYS A 176 -21.26 6.15 -9.26
N GLN A 177 -20.64 6.52 -10.38
CA GLN A 177 -20.00 5.56 -11.28
C GLN A 177 -18.93 4.75 -10.55
N GLN A 178 -18.86 3.45 -10.83
CA GLN A 178 -18.05 2.50 -10.07
C GLN A 178 -16.56 2.90 -10.02
N TRP A 179 -16.01 3.42 -11.12
CA TRP A 179 -14.61 3.82 -11.23
C TRP A 179 -14.26 5.11 -10.45
N LEU A 180 -15.25 5.85 -9.95
CA LEU A 180 -15.08 7.09 -9.17
C LEU A 180 -15.33 6.92 -7.67
N ARG A 181 -15.81 5.74 -7.24
CA ARG A 181 -16.06 5.47 -5.81
C ARG A 181 -14.75 5.61 -5.03
N GLY A 182 -14.75 6.43 -3.97
CA GLY A 182 -13.58 6.74 -3.15
C GLY A 182 -12.54 7.66 -3.81
N CYS A 183 -12.75 8.10 -5.05
CA CYS A 183 -11.77 8.90 -5.79
C CYS A 183 -11.48 10.25 -5.09
N MET A 184 -12.51 10.94 -4.60
CA MET A 184 -12.32 12.20 -3.86
C MET A 184 -11.56 11.99 -2.53
N TYR A 185 -11.82 10.89 -1.83
CA TYR A 185 -11.06 10.50 -0.63
C TYR A 185 -9.59 10.21 -0.97
N THR A 186 -9.33 9.44 -2.02
CA THR A 186 -7.98 9.16 -2.50
C THR A 186 -7.23 10.45 -2.80
N LEU A 187 -7.86 11.38 -3.53
CA LEU A 187 -7.28 12.67 -3.88
C LEU A 187 -6.87 13.48 -2.64
N LEU A 188 -7.79 13.68 -1.70
CA LEU A 188 -7.55 14.52 -0.51
C LEU A 188 -6.52 13.90 0.43
N SER A 189 -6.45 12.57 0.51
CA SER A 189 -5.51 11.85 1.37
C SER A 189 -4.07 11.80 0.84
N ARG A 190 -3.76 12.41 -0.31
CA ARG A 190 -2.39 12.42 -0.86
C ARG A 190 -1.48 13.47 -0.22
N VAL A 191 -2.03 14.42 0.54
CA VAL A 191 -1.31 15.59 1.04
C VAL A 191 -1.50 15.69 2.55
N GLY A 192 -0.41 16.01 3.28
CA GLY A 192 -0.43 16.06 4.75
C GLY A 192 -1.06 17.33 5.35
N SER A 193 -1.35 18.35 4.55
CA SER A 193 -1.94 19.62 5.01
C SER A 193 -2.97 20.15 4.02
N GLN A 194 -4.08 20.69 4.56
CA GLN A 194 -5.14 21.31 3.77
C GLN A 194 -4.67 22.55 2.98
N GLU A 195 -3.65 23.26 3.46
CA GLU A 195 -3.12 24.47 2.79
C GLU A 195 -2.45 24.15 1.45
N HIS A 196 -2.05 22.88 1.27
CA HIS A 196 -1.45 22.36 0.05
C HIS A 196 -2.46 21.63 -0.83
N ILE A 197 -3.77 21.87 -0.62
CA ILE A 197 -4.84 21.32 -1.44
C ILE A 197 -5.61 22.49 -2.06
N LYS A 198 -5.71 22.46 -3.39
CA LYS A 198 -6.56 23.37 -4.15
C LYS A 198 -7.53 22.55 -4.98
N VAL A 199 -8.83 22.64 -4.68
CA VAL A 199 -9.87 21.95 -5.46
C VAL A 199 -10.67 22.98 -6.26
N HIS A 200 -10.51 22.96 -7.58
CA HIS A 200 -11.39 23.69 -8.48
C HIS A 200 -12.42 22.73 -9.04
N PRO A 201 -13.73 23.05 -8.99
CA PRO A 201 -14.38 24.33 -8.72
C PRO A 201 -15.41 24.20 -7.59
N LEU A 202 -14.97 24.20 -6.33
CA LEU A 202 -15.91 24.17 -5.21
C LEU A 202 -16.77 25.46 -5.23
N ARG A 203 -18.09 25.31 -5.19
CA ARG A 203 -19.01 26.44 -5.05
C ARG A 203 -18.79 27.09 -3.68
N ARG A 204 -18.74 28.43 -3.61
CA ARG A 204 -18.66 29.14 -2.32
C ARG A 204 -19.91 28.85 -1.48
N GLY A 205 -19.70 28.40 -0.24
CA GLY A 205 -20.77 28.20 0.75
C GLY A 205 -21.74 27.04 0.46
N ASP A 206 -21.42 26.14 -0.48
CA ASP A 206 -22.28 24.99 -0.81
C ASP A 206 -21.45 23.74 -1.11
N VAL A 207 -21.78 22.63 -0.43
CA VAL A 207 -21.10 21.35 -0.61
C VAL A 207 -21.61 20.69 -1.88
N MET A 208 -20.71 20.47 -2.85
CA MET A 208 -21.05 19.75 -4.07
C MET A 208 -21.16 18.24 -3.80
N PRO A 209 -22.06 17.50 -4.49
CA PRO A 209 -22.24 16.06 -4.28
C PRO A 209 -21.13 15.24 -4.98
N ILE A 210 -19.89 15.45 -4.57
CA ILE A 210 -18.68 14.86 -5.17
C ILE A 210 -18.03 13.77 -4.31
N PHE A 211 -18.51 13.60 -3.09
CA PHE A 211 -18.04 12.55 -2.18
C PHE A 211 -18.94 11.34 -2.31
N TRP A 212 -18.41 10.27 -2.89
CA TRP A 212 -19.14 9.01 -3.01
C TRP A 212 -18.23 7.83 -2.67
N MET A 213 -18.67 7.01 -1.72
CA MET A 213 -18.00 5.79 -1.30
C MET A 213 -18.84 4.58 -1.71
N ASP A 214 -18.19 3.43 -1.84
CA ASP A 214 -18.89 2.17 -2.06
C ASP A 214 -19.60 1.73 -0.77
N SER A 215 -20.89 1.36 -0.86
CA SER A 215 -21.69 0.99 0.30
C SER A 215 -21.18 -0.29 0.99
N GLN A 216 -20.63 -1.23 0.23
CA GLN A 216 -20.02 -2.44 0.80
C GLN A 216 -18.73 -2.08 1.54
N ALA A 217 -17.92 -1.18 0.98
CA ALA A 217 -16.71 -0.71 1.64
C ALA A 217 -17.01 0.02 2.96
N THR A 218 -18.01 0.91 2.99
CA THR A 218 -18.41 1.61 4.22
C THR A 218 -19.01 0.66 5.27
N ALA A 219 -19.80 -0.34 4.83
CA ALA A 219 -20.33 -1.36 5.73
C ALA A 219 -19.21 -2.23 6.31
N PHE A 220 -18.22 -2.60 5.48
CA PHE A 220 -17.05 -3.34 5.92
C PHE A 220 -16.16 -2.54 6.88
N ASP A 221 -15.94 -1.25 6.61
CA ASP A 221 -15.17 -0.38 7.51
C ASP A 221 -15.86 -0.27 8.88
N THR A 222 -17.18 -0.06 8.90
CA THR A 222 -17.99 -0.07 10.14
C THR A 222 -17.86 -1.41 10.87
N HIS A 223 -17.88 -2.52 10.13
CA HIS A 223 -17.70 -3.86 10.69
C HIS A 223 -16.32 -4.01 11.37
N CYS A 224 -15.25 -3.57 10.72
CA CYS A 224 -13.89 -3.60 11.24
C CYS A 224 -13.69 -2.73 12.48
N GLN A 225 -14.35 -1.57 12.57
CA GLN A 225 -14.32 -0.72 13.76
C GLN A 225 -15.01 -1.39 14.96
N SER A 226 -16.09 -2.13 14.72
CA SER A 226 -16.86 -2.79 15.77
C SER A 226 -16.30 -4.15 16.22
N ARG A 227 -15.40 -4.75 15.44
CA ARG A 227 -14.88 -6.10 15.70
C ARG A 227 -13.40 -6.20 15.37
N ASN A 228 -12.62 -6.65 16.34
CA ASN A 228 -11.24 -7.07 16.07
C ASN A 228 -11.26 -8.47 15.44
N ILE A 229 -11.35 -8.53 14.12
CA ILE A 229 -11.39 -9.80 13.37
C ILE A 229 -10.13 -10.64 13.62
N LEU A 230 -8.97 -9.99 13.79
CA LEU A 230 -7.70 -10.69 14.08
C LEU A 230 -7.72 -11.42 15.43
N ARG A 231 -8.37 -10.84 16.45
CA ARG A 231 -8.61 -11.52 17.74
C ARG A 231 -9.72 -12.57 17.67
N THR A 232 -10.75 -12.29 16.87
CA THR A 232 -11.92 -13.19 16.75
C THR A 232 -11.57 -14.48 15.99
N PHE A 233 -10.70 -14.39 14.98
CA PHE A 233 -10.24 -15.54 14.19
C PHE A 233 -9.43 -16.55 15.03
N ILE A 234 -8.73 -16.05 16.05
CA ILE A 234 -7.97 -16.87 17.00
C ILE A 234 -8.92 -17.57 18.00
N ALA A 235 -9.99 -16.89 18.40
CA ALA A 235 -10.98 -17.44 19.34
C ALA A 235 -11.95 -18.44 18.69
N SER A 236 -12.19 -18.35 17.38
CA SER A 236 -12.87 -19.41 16.65
C SER A 236 -11.94 -20.61 16.53
N SER A 237 -12.19 -21.67 17.31
CA SER A 237 -11.70 -23.01 16.97
C SER A 237 -11.92 -23.22 15.47
N PRO A 238 -10.91 -23.71 14.72
CA PRO A 238 -11.10 -23.96 13.30
C PRO A 238 -12.31 -24.87 13.16
N SER A 239 -13.39 -24.35 12.58
CA SER A 239 -14.46 -25.19 12.11
C SER A 239 -13.82 -26.05 11.03
N VAL A 240 -13.53 -27.31 11.38
CA VAL A 240 -13.02 -28.29 10.43
C VAL A 240 -14.06 -28.35 9.32
N HIS A 241 -13.77 -27.71 8.19
CA HIS A 241 -14.50 -27.99 6.97
C HIS A 241 -14.11 -29.41 6.56
N VAL A 242 -14.88 -30.38 7.05
CA VAL A 242 -14.70 -31.78 6.68
C VAL A 242 -15.14 -31.91 5.23
N ALA A 243 -14.20 -32.23 4.36
CA ALA A 243 -14.37 -32.24 2.90
C ALA A 243 -15.28 -33.37 2.38
N ASP A 244 -15.90 -34.18 3.24
CA ASP A 244 -16.80 -35.26 2.82
C ASP A 244 -17.83 -35.63 3.93
N PRO A 245 -19.13 -35.34 3.72
CA PRO A 245 -20.21 -35.73 4.65
C PRO A 245 -20.30 -37.25 4.89
N GLY A 246 -19.92 -38.07 3.89
CA GLY A 246 -19.94 -39.53 3.98
C GLY A 246 -18.83 -40.07 4.89
N LEU A 247 -17.62 -39.54 4.74
CA LEU A 247 -16.49 -39.87 5.60
C LEU A 247 -16.73 -39.47 7.06
N THR A 248 -17.35 -38.30 7.28
CA THR A 248 -17.70 -37.79 8.62
C THR A 248 -18.65 -38.74 9.36
N SER A 249 -19.66 -39.25 8.64
CA SER A 249 -20.68 -40.15 9.19
C SER A 249 -20.10 -41.50 9.59
N GLU A 250 -19.21 -42.06 8.77
CA GLU A 250 -18.53 -43.33 9.06
C GLU A 250 -17.48 -43.20 10.17
N ILE A 251 -16.75 -42.07 10.22
CA ILE A 251 -15.83 -41.76 11.32
C ILE A 251 -16.59 -41.63 12.65
N LEU A 252 -17.70 -40.89 12.68
CA LEU A 252 -18.52 -40.72 13.88
C LEU A 252 -19.11 -42.05 14.38
N ARG A 253 -19.53 -42.93 13.46
CA ARG A 253 -20.01 -44.29 13.79
C ARG A 253 -18.90 -45.17 14.37
N ARG A 254 -17.70 -45.15 13.81
CA ARG A 254 -16.55 -45.89 14.36
C ARG A 254 -16.10 -45.35 15.71
N ILE A 255 -16.19 -44.04 15.91
CA ILE A 255 -15.92 -43.40 17.21
C ILE A 255 -16.97 -43.80 18.24
N SER A 256 -18.26 -43.88 17.87
CA SER A 256 -19.34 -44.29 18.80
C SER A 256 -19.21 -45.74 19.26
N ASP A 257 -18.61 -46.61 18.46
CA ASP A 257 -18.42 -48.03 18.78
C ASP A 257 -17.14 -48.30 19.60
N MET A 258 -16.31 -47.29 19.88
CA MET A 258 -15.10 -47.46 20.69
C MET A 258 -15.39 -47.58 22.21
N PRO A 259 -14.61 -48.40 22.95
CA PRO A 259 -14.61 -48.41 24.41
C PRO A 259 -14.39 -47.01 24.99
N ALA A 260 -15.00 -46.71 26.15
CA ALA A 260 -14.98 -45.37 26.76
C ALA A 260 -13.56 -44.80 26.97
N GLN A 261 -12.58 -45.66 27.29
CA GLN A 261 -11.17 -45.28 27.45
C GLN A 261 -10.53 -44.81 26.12
N LEU A 262 -10.88 -45.44 25.00
CA LEU A 262 -10.42 -45.07 23.66
C LEU A 262 -11.07 -43.76 23.17
N LYS A 263 -12.34 -43.52 23.51
CA LYS A 263 -13.01 -42.24 23.25
C LYS A 263 -12.39 -41.09 24.04
N ALA A 264 -12.07 -41.31 25.31
CA ALA A 264 -11.40 -40.32 26.15
C ALA A 264 -10.01 -39.99 25.57
N ALA A 265 -9.21 -41.01 25.23
CA ALA A 265 -7.91 -40.83 24.60
C ALA A 265 -7.99 -40.09 23.25
N ALA A 266 -8.98 -40.42 22.40
CA ALA A 266 -9.20 -39.73 21.13
C ALA A 266 -9.60 -38.26 21.32
N THR A 267 -10.43 -37.96 22.34
CA THR A 267 -10.84 -36.59 22.66
C THR A 267 -9.66 -35.77 23.20
N GLU A 268 -8.84 -36.37 24.06
CA GLU A 268 -7.62 -35.77 24.59
C GLU A 268 -6.61 -35.48 23.47
N LEU A 269 -6.41 -36.43 22.55
CA LEU A 269 -5.53 -36.27 21.40
C LEU A 269 -6.04 -35.20 20.42
N THR A 270 -7.34 -35.15 20.16
CA THR A 270 -7.95 -34.11 19.30
C THR A 270 -7.83 -32.73 19.93
N THR A 271 -8.03 -32.62 21.25
CA THR A 271 -7.89 -31.36 21.98
C THR A 271 -6.43 -30.90 21.99
N GLY A 272 -5.49 -31.83 22.20
CA GLY A 272 -4.05 -31.58 22.13
C GLY A 272 -3.61 -31.07 20.75
N LEU A 273 -4.01 -31.76 19.68
CA LEU A 273 -3.73 -31.34 18.30
C LEU A 273 -4.32 -29.97 17.96
N SER A 274 -5.56 -29.69 18.40
CA SER A 274 -6.19 -28.38 18.19
C SER A 274 -5.40 -27.25 18.87
N LYS A 275 -4.94 -27.49 20.11
CA LYS A 275 -4.13 -26.54 20.87
C LYS A 275 -2.77 -26.29 20.20
N GLU A 276 -2.08 -27.34 19.75
CA GLU A 276 -0.83 -27.21 19.00
C GLU A 276 -1.02 -26.48 17.66
N PHE A 277 -2.12 -26.78 16.94
CA PHE A 277 -2.45 -26.10 15.69
C PHE A 277 -2.68 -24.60 15.91
N GLN A 278 -3.45 -24.23 16.94
CA GLN A 278 -3.66 -22.82 17.31
C GLN A 278 -2.35 -22.11 17.69
N ALA A 279 -1.48 -22.77 18.48
CA ALA A 279 -0.19 -22.21 18.84
C ALA A 279 0.71 -21.98 17.60
N ASN A 280 0.78 -22.95 16.69
CA ASN A 280 1.55 -22.84 15.46
C ASN A 280 0.98 -21.80 14.48
N ALA A 281 -0.35 -21.69 14.39
CA ALA A 281 -1.01 -20.66 13.60
C ALA A 281 -0.70 -19.26 14.15
N ASN A 282 -0.79 -19.08 15.47
CA ASN A 282 -0.44 -17.82 16.11
C ASN A 282 1.04 -17.45 15.88
N LEU A 283 1.95 -18.41 16.05
CA LEU A 283 3.38 -18.19 15.79
C LEU A 283 3.64 -17.79 14.34
N SER A 284 2.94 -18.42 13.38
CA SER A 284 3.04 -18.08 11.96
C SER A 284 2.58 -16.66 11.66
N LEU A 285 1.47 -16.21 12.28
CA LEU A 285 0.96 -14.85 12.13
C LEU A 285 1.92 -13.81 12.73
N LEU A 286 2.42 -14.06 13.94
CA LEU A 286 3.43 -13.21 14.57
C LEU A 286 4.69 -13.13 13.69
N PHE A 287 5.18 -14.26 13.20
CA PHE A 287 6.35 -14.30 12.35
C PHE A 287 6.15 -13.48 11.06
N SER A 288 5.02 -13.65 10.38
CA SER A 288 4.69 -12.90 9.16
C SER A 288 4.56 -11.39 9.39
N HIS A 289 3.90 -10.99 10.48
CA HIS A 289 3.76 -9.58 10.86
C HIS A 289 5.12 -8.92 11.07
N TYR A 290 5.99 -9.51 11.89
CA TYR A 290 7.30 -8.95 12.17
C TYR A 290 8.30 -9.10 11.02
N SER A 291 8.11 -10.05 10.11
CA SER A 291 8.86 -10.11 8.84
C SER A 291 8.55 -8.90 7.97
N THR A 292 7.29 -8.48 7.92
CA THR A 292 6.86 -7.31 7.15
C THR A 292 7.46 -6.02 7.73
N LEU A 293 7.35 -5.83 9.06
CA LEU A 293 7.95 -4.67 9.74
C LEU A 293 9.48 -4.63 9.59
N HIS A 294 10.14 -5.79 9.72
CA HIS A 294 11.58 -5.90 9.53
C HIS A 294 11.98 -5.49 8.11
N ALA A 295 11.32 -6.04 7.08
CA ALA A 295 11.61 -5.71 5.68
C ALA A 295 11.40 -4.21 5.39
N GLN A 296 10.33 -3.62 5.91
CA GLN A 296 10.02 -2.21 5.73
C GLN A 296 11.11 -1.30 6.35
N ARG A 297 11.61 -1.63 7.55
CA ARG A 297 12.69 -0.90 8.20
C ARG A 297 14.02 -1.01 7.44
N ILE A 298 14.36 -2.21 6.95
CA ILE A 298 15.55 -2.42 6.12
C ILE A 298 15.48 -1.60 4.82
N GLN A 299 14.31 -1.53 4.17
CA GLN A 299 14.09 -0.69 2.98
C GLN A 299 14.30 0.80 3.27
N MET A 300 13.96 1.26 4.47
CA MET A 300 14.23 2.63 4.94
C MET A 300 15.70 2.86 5.39
N GLY A 301 16.59 1.88 5.17
CA GLY A 301 18.00 1.97 5.57
C GLY A 301 18.24 1.87 7.08
N GLN A 302 17.23 1.44 7.86
CA GLN A 302 17.32 1.29 9.30
C GLN A 302 17.85 -0.10 9.67
N ARG A 303 18.55 -0.19 10.80
CA ARG A 303 18.82 -1.49 11.43
C ARG A 303 17.53 -2.01 12.05
N SER A 304 17.23 -3.29 11.83
CA SER A 304 16.09 -3.94 12.45
C SER A 304 16.43 -5.38 12.87
N VAL A 305 15.90 -5.79 14.01
CA VAL A 305 15.91 -7.15 14.54
C VAL A 305 14.51 -7.74 14.41
N HIS A 306 14.40 -8.90 13.78
CA HIS A 306 13.14 -9.63 13.72
C HIS A 306 12.85 -10.29 15.08
N VAL A 307 11.96 -9.71 15.88
CA VAL A 307 11.76 -10.11 17.28
C VAL A 307 11.32 -11.56 17.48
N VAL A 308 10.46 -12.11 16.62
CA VAL A 308 10.04 -13.52 16.73
C VAL A 308 11.22 -14.46 16.45
N ALA A 309 11.92 -14.32 15.32
CA ALA A 309 13.13 -15.06 15.01
C ALA A 309 14.22 -14.91 16.11
N HIS A 310 14.35 -13.70 16.66
CA HIS A 310 15.27 -13.42 17.76
C HIS A 310 14.95 -14.26 19.01
N THR A 311 13.67 -14.35 19.40
CA THR A 311 13.25 -15.25 20.49
C THR A 311 13.36 -16.73 20.12
N MET A 312 13.03 -17.12 18.88
CA MET A 312 13.08 -18.52 18.45
C MET A 312 14.49 -19.10 18.44
N SER A 313 15.50 -18.26 18.22
CA SER A 313 16.91 -18.65 18.32
C SER A 313 17.40 -18.92 19.75
N ARG A 314 16.56 -18.68 20.77
CA ARG A 314 16.86 -18.80 22.20
C ARG A 314 15.87 -19.77 22.88
N PRO A 315 16.26 -21.03 23.13
CA PRO A 315 15.33 -22.06 23.62
C PRO A 315 14.59 -21.69 24.91
N ASP A 316 15.29 -21.14 25.91
CA ASP A 316 14.71 -20.82 27.21
C ASP A 316 13.72 -19.64 27.13
N VAL A 317 14.09 -18.61 26.37
CA VAL A 317 13.21 -17.46 26.10
C VAL A 317 11.98 -17.91 25.32
N ARG A 318 12.15 -18.70 24.27
CA ARG A 318 11.06 -19.25 23.47
C ARG A 318 10.08 -20.04 24.35
N ALA A 319 10.57 -20.94 25.18
CA ALA A 319 9.73 -21.75 26.06
C ALA A 319 8.93 -20.89 27.05
N SER A 320 9.51 -19.79 27.54
CA SER A 320 8.81 -18.84 28.41
C SER A 320 7.67 -18.09 27.69
N VAL A 321 7.89 -17.70 26.43
CA VAL A 321 6.88 -16.98 25.64
C VAL A 321 5.76 -17.92 25.19
N GLU A 322 6.06 -19.16 24.80
CA GLU A 322 5.05 -20.15 24.38
C GLU A 322 4.08 -20.54 25.50
N GLN A 323 4.46 -20.37 26.76
CA GLN A 323 3.59 -20.56 27.93
C GLN A 323 2.62 -19.40 28.17
N LEU A 324 2.82 -18.24 27.54
CA LEU A 324 1.90 -17.12 27.65
C LEU A 324 0.60 -17.40 26.86
N PRO A 325 -0.56 -16.97 27.36
CA PRO A 325 -1.78 -16.84 26.56
C PRO A 325 -1.52 -16.09 25.25
N THR A 326 -2.20 -16.48 24.18
CA THR A 326 -1.98 -15.95 22.83
C THR A 326 -2.06 -14.42 22.75
N ASP A 327 -3.00 -13.81 23.46
CA ASP A 327 -3.18 -12.36 23.56
C ASP A 327 -1.99 -11.66 24.26
N LEU A 328 -1.39 -12.31 25.26
CA LEU A 328 -0.19 -11.82 25.94
C LEU A 328 1.07 -12.03 25.10
N GLN A 329 1.12 -13.04 24.23
CA GLN A 329 2.23 -13.22 23.28
C GLN A 329 2.35 -12.03 22.32
N TRP A 330 1.24 -11.53 21.77
CA TRP A 330 1.25 -10.33 20.91
C TRP A 330 1.75 -9.10 21.65
N SER A 331 1.25 -8.86 22.86
CA SER A 331 1.66 -7.73 23.71
C SER A 331 3.13 -7.82 24.10
N PHE A 332 3.63 -9.02 24.37
CA PHE A 332 5.04 -9.29 24.63
C PHE A 332 5.92 -8.91 23.42
N TYR A 333 5.56 -9.39 22.23
CA TYR A 333 6.35 -9.11 21.03
C TYR A 333 6.32 -7.62 20.63
N GLU A 334 5.21 -6.93 20.89
CA GLU A 334 5.08 -5.50 20.65
C GLU A 334 6.06 -4.70 21.53
N GLN A 335 6.09 -5.01 22.84
CA GLN A 335 7.03 -4.35 23.76
C GLN A 335 8.49 -4.70 23.47
N LEU A 336 8.76 -5.94 23.06
CA LEU A 336 10.11 -6.35 22.66
C LEU A 336 10.55 -5.63 21.37
N ASP A 337 9.65 -5.46 20.40
CA ASP A 337 9.90 -4.73 19.16
C ASP A 337 10.17 -3.25 19.42
N GLN A 338 9.41 -2.63 20.32
CA GLN A 338 9.65 -1.26 20.75
C GLN A 338 11.06 -1.10 21.33
N ARG A 339 11.47 -1.98 22.27
CA ARG A 339 12.81 -1.89 22.90
C ARG A 339 13.94 -2.10 21.91
N LEU A 340 13.85 -3.13 21.06
CA LEU A 340 14.94 -3.52 20.15
C LEU A 340 15.03 -2.63 18.91
N ASN A 341 13.89 -2.22 18.34
CA ASN A 341 13.86 -1.56 17.04
C ASN A 341 13.56 -0.06 17.11
N VAL A 342 12.81 0.41 18.11
CA VAL A 342 12.44 1.83 18.26
C VAL A 342 13.39 2.54 19.22
N GLU A 343 13.48 2.05 20.45
CA GLU A 343 14.32 2.64 21.50
C GLU A 343 15.80 2.29 21.34
N ARG A 344 16.09 1.23 20.56
CA ARG A 344 17.44 0.69 20.31
C ARG A 344 18.19 0.35 21.60
N GLY A 345 17.46 -0.18 22.58
CA GLY A 345 18.04 -0.66 23.83
C GLY A 345 18.95 -1.87 23.60
N VAL A 346 19.98 -1.99 24.43
CA VAL A 346 20.70 -3.27 24.60
C VAL A 346 19.81 -4.12 25.47
N VAL A 347 19.24 -5.19 24.90
CA VAL A 347 18.34 -6.11 25.59
C VAL A 347 19.01 -7.47 25.63
N ASP A 348 19.26 -7.99 26.83
CA ASP A 348 19.79 -9.33 27.02
C ASP A 348 18.69 -10.36 27.32
N ASP A 349 19.06 -11.64 27.44
CA ASP A 349 18.10 -12.71 27.69
C ASP A 349 17.39 -12.55 29.06
N SER A 350 18.02 -11.91 30.04
CA SER A 350 17.42 -11.62 31.36
C SER A 350 16.33 -10.57 31.26
N ASP A 351 16.55 -9.52 30.45
CA ASP A 351 15.55 -8.48 30.18
C ASP A 351 14.31 -9.05 29.47
N ILE A 352 14.53 -9.94 28.49
CA ILE A 352 13.45 -10.59 27.75
C ILE A 352 12.64 -11.52 28.67
N MET A 353 13.32 -12.27 29.53
CA MET A 353 12.67 -13.14 30.50
C MET A 353 11.88 -12.34 31.54
N THR A 354 12.41 -11.21 32.01
CA THR A 354 11.71 -10.29 32.92
C THR A 354 10.46 -9.71 32.25
N LEU A 355 10.55 -9.34 30.97
CA LEU A 355 9.41 -8.87 30.19
C LEU A 355 8.31 -9.93 30.12
N ALA A 356 8.66 -11.18 29.81
CA ALA A 356 7.70 -12.29 29.77
C ALA A 356 7.08 -12.59 31.14
N GLN A 357 7.85 -12.46 32.23
CA GLN A 357 7.35 -12.64 33.59
C GLN A 357 6.39 -11.53 34.01
N ASN A 358 6.66 -10.28 33.67
CA ASN A 358 5.79 -9.14 33.98
C ASN A 358 4.42 -9.25 33.31
N MET A 359 4.33 -9.91 32.15
CA MET A 359 3.06 -10.20 31.47
C MET A 359 2.20 -11.22 32.23
N ARG A 360 2.80 -12.07 33.07
CA ARG A 360 2.11 -13.08 33.87
C ARG A 360 1.58 -12.55 35.20
N ALA A 361 2.07 -11.40 35.66
CA ALA A 361 1.59 -10.79 36.89
C ALA A 361 0.19 -10.18 36.66
N PRO A 362 -0.77 -10.33 37.60
CA PRO A 362 -2.03 -9.62 37.52
C PRO A 362 -1.74 -8.12 37.46
N GLN A 363 -2.11 -7.48 36.36
CA GLN A 363 -1.98 -6.04 36.24
C GLN A 363 -3.02 -5.39 37.15
N ASP A 364 -2.58 -4.86 38.29
CA ASP A 364 -3.35 -3.89 39.07
C ASP A 364 -3.52 -2.64 38.19
N PHE A 365 -4.66 -2.55 37.50
CA PHE A 365 -5.13 -1.31 36.90
C PHE A 365 -5.59 -0.36 38.01
N SER A 366 -4.64 0.14 38.81
CA SER A 366 -4.84 1.28 39.72
C SER A 366 -3.83 2.39 39.41
N SER A 367 -3.78 2.80 38.15
CA SER A 367 -3.32 4.14 37.79
C SER A 367 -4.04 4.58 36.53
N THR A 368 -5.25 5.10 36.72
CA THR A 368 -5.81 6.09 35.82
C THR A 368 -4.84 7.26 35.77
N GLN A 369 -3.94 7.28 34.79
CA GLN A 369 -3.48 8.56 34.26
C GLN A 369 -4.72 9.22 33.66
N GLN A 370 -5.30 10.15 34.42
CA GLN A 370 -6.26 11.11 33.89
C GLN A 370 -5.61 11.78 32.69
N TYR A 371 -6.12 11.44 31.51
CA TYR A 371 -5.94 12.26 30.32
C TYR A 371 -6.68 13.58 30.57
N ASN A 372 -5.94 14.63 30.94
CA ASN A 372 -6.43 15.99 30.86
C ASN A 372 -6.28 16.44 29.40
N PRO A 373 -7.38 16.66 28.65
CA PRO A 373 -7.29 17.28 27.35
C PRO A 373 -6.74 18.71 27.50
N PRO A 374 -5.96 19.22 26.52
CA PRO A 374 -5.52 20.60 26.54
C PRO A 374 -6.72 21.54 26.45
N GLU A 375 -6.76 22.52 27.35
CA GLU A 375 -7.73 23.63 27.31
C GLU A 375 -7.59 24.37 25.98
N THR A 376 -8.64 24.29 25.16
CA THR A 376 -8.79 25.13 23.98
C THR A 376 -9.34 26.48 24.43
N ASP A 377 -8.47 27.49 24.50
CA ASP A 377 -8.86 28.89 24.46
C ASP A 377 -9.40 29.22 23.06
N GLU A 378 -10.71 29.02 22.86
CA GLU A 378 -11.45 29.70 21.79
C GLU A 378 -12.52 30.62 22.40
N PRO A 379 -12.56 31.92 22.00
CA PRO A 379 -13.57 32.85 22.48
C PRO A 379 -14.92 32.54 21.82
N ALA A 380 -15.95 32.42 22.65
CA ALA A 380 -17.32 32.26 22.23
C ALA A 380 -17.77 33.45 21.35
N PHE A 381 -18.17 33.17 20.11
CA PHE A 381 -19.05 34.05 19.35
C PHE A 381 -20.48 33.52 19.46
N GLU A 382 -21.33 34.30 20.13
CA GLU A 382 -22.78 34.12 20.12
C GLU A 382 -23.35 34.50 18.74
N PHE A 383 -24.18 33.60 18.19
CA PHE A 383 -25.41 33.92 17.47
C PHE A 383 -26.42 32.79 17.64
#